data_AF-A0A8J3N8Z0-F1
#
_entry.id   AF-A0A8J3N8Z0-F1
#
_cell.length_a   1.000
_cell.length_b   1.000
_cell.length_c   1.000
_cell.angle_alpha   90.00
_cell.angle_beta   90.00
_cell.angle_gamma   90.00
#
_symmetry.space_group_name_H-M   'P 1'
#
loop_
_entity.id
_entity.type
_entity.pdbx_description
1 polymer ?
#
loop_
_entity_poly.entity_id
_entity_poly.type
_entity_poly.pdbx_seq_one_letter_code
_entity_poly.pdbx_strand_id
1 'polypeptide(L)'
;MRGRKAILRPPGPKIVTILSDLLAEHPHIVIEAAGHGGLREHGEALRAGVDLFPISIGALADRTLLEALLDAARVGDARIKIVSGAIGALDALVHAVLGICYWCWR
;
A
#
# COMPACT_ATOMS: atom_id res chain seq x y z
N MET A 1 40.43 -4.94 25.64
CA MET A 1 39.94 -4.15 24.47
C MET A 1 39.02 -5.05 23.63
N ARG A 2 37.70 -4.87 23.72
CA ARG A 2 36.73 -5.61 22.88
C ARG A 2 36.63 -4.87 21.54
N GLY A 3 37.09 -5.50 20.45
CA GLY A 3 36.98 -4.96 19.10
C GLY A 3 35.51 -4.72 18.75
N ARG A 4 35.16 -3.48 18.41
CA ARG A 4 33.88 -3.16 17.78
C ARG A 4 33.88 -3.85 16.42
N LYS A 5 33.09 -4.92 16.25
CA LYS A 5 32.77 -5.42 14.91
C LYS A 5 32.14 -4.25 14.15
N ALA A 6 32.79 -3.80 13.08
CA ALA A 6 32.20 -2.85 12.16
C ALA A 6 30.89 -3.47 11.64
N ILE A 7 29.76 -2.88 12.00
CA ILE A 7 28.48 -3.21 11.37
C ILE A 7 28.61 -2.69 9.94
N LEU A 8 28.89 -3.58 8.99
CA LEU A 8 28.79 -3.27 7.58
C LEU A 8 27.33 -2.89 7.33
N ARG A 9 27.07 -1.60 7.09
CA ARG A 9 25.75 -1.15 6.67
C ARG A 9 25.51 -1.76 5.29
N PRO A 10 24.46 -2.59 5.11
CA PRO A 10 24.16 -3.09 3.78
C PRO A 10 24.00 -1.91 2.82
N PRO A 11 24.30 -2.09 1.52
CA PRO A 11 24.01 -1.06 0.54
C PRO A 11 22.58 -0.57 0.73
N GLY A 12 22.38 0.74 0.58
CA GLY A 12 21.05 1.35 0.70
C GLY A 12 20.07 0.71 -0.29
N PRO A 13 18.75 0.85 -0.06
CA PRO A 13 17.76 0.31 -0.98
C PRO A 13 17.97 0.89 -2.38
N LYS A 14 17.74 0.08 -3.41
CA LYS A 14 17.74 0.56 -4.80
C LYS A 14 16.60 1.56 -4.95
N ILE A 15 16.92 2.75 -5.46
CA ILE A 15 15.95 3.81 -5.73
C ILE A 15 15.60 3.73 -7.22
N VAL A 16 14.31 3.67 -7.51
CA VAL A 16 13.75 3.64 -8.86
C VAL A 16 12.64 4.68 -8.95
N THR A 17 12.42 5.23 -10.14
CA THR A 17 11.40 6.28 -10.36
C THR A 17 10.24 5.82 -11.25
N ILE A 18 10.32 4.61 -11.81
CA ILE A 18 9.29 4.04 -12.67
C ILE A 18 8.92 2.63 -12.20
N LEU A 19 7.65 2.25 -12.37
CA LEU A 19 7.12 0.98 -11.89
C LEU A 19 7.82 -0.23 -12.53
N SER A 20 8.17 -0.17 -13.81
CA SER A 20 8.86 -1.27 -14.51
C SER A 20 10.19 -1.64 -13.86
N ASP A 21 10.94 -0.63 -13.42
CA ASP A 21 12.24 -0.84 -12.76
C ASP A 21 12.07 -1.42 -11.36
N LEU A 22 10.96 -1.09 -10.68
CA LEU A 22 10.59 -1.73 -9.43
C LEU A 22 10.23 -3.20 -9.63
N LEU A 23 9.42 -3.51 -10.66
CA LEU A 23 9.00 -4.88 -10.97
C LEU A 23 10.15 -5.76 -11.44
N ALA A 24 11.17 -5.18 -12.09
CA ALA A 24 12.39 -5.89 -12.49
C ALA A 24 13.20 -6.41 -11.28
N GLU A 25 12.99 -5.87 -10.08
CA GLU A 25 13.57 -6.40 -8.85
C GLU A 25 12.79 -7.60 -8.27
N HIS A 26 11.74 -8.06 -8.97
CA HIS A 26 10.87 -9.17 -8.58
C HIS A 26 10.35 -9.06 -7.12
N PRO A 27 9.74 -7.93 -6.73
CA PRO A 27 9.18 -7.80 -5.40
C PRO A 27 8.02 -8.76 -5.21
N HIS A 28 7.97 -9.42 -4.05
CA HIS A 28 6.78 -10.18 -3.64
C HIS A 28 5.65 -9.27 -3.16
N ILE A 29 6.02 -8.09 -2.65
CA ILE A 29 5.10 -7.13 -2.03
C ILE A 29 5.53 -5.71 -2.42
N VAL A 30 4.55 -4.86 -2.72
CA VAL A 30 4.71 -3.41 -2.81
C VAL A 30 3.94 -2.74 -1.68
N ILE A 31 4.58 -1.78 -1.03
CA ILE A 31 3.96 -0.92 -0.01
C ILE A 31 3.79 0.46 -0.61
N GLU A 32 2.56 0.95 -0.69
CA GLU A 32 2.28 2.31 -1.14
C GLU A 32 2.24 3.24 0.08
N ALA A 33 3.08 4.28 0.06
CA ALA A 33 3.19 5.31 1.09
C ALA A 33 3.33 6.73 0.50
N ALA A 34 2.85 6.92 -0.73
CA ALA A 34 3.02 8.13 -1.54
C ALA A 34 1.75 9.00 -1.59
N GLY A 35 0.60 8.46 -1.17
CA GLY A 35 -0.70 9.12 -1.25
C GLY A 35 -1.57 8.60 -2.39
N HIS A 36 -2.76 9.18 -2.53
CA HIS A 36 -3.78 8.78 -3.53
C HIS A 36 -3.25 8.76 -4.97
N GLY A 37 -2.41 9.73 -5.34
CA GLY A 37 -1.80 9.79 -6.67
C GLY A 37 -0.87 8.60 -6.92
N GLY A 38 0.03 8.31 -5.97
CA GLY A 38 0.94 7.18 -6.07
C GLY A 38 0.21 5.82 -6.07
N LEU A 39 -0.89 5.69 -5.32
CA LEU A 39 -1.70 4.48 -5.37
C LEU A 39 -2.37 4.27 -6.73
N ARG A 40 -2.83 5.35 -7.37
CA ARG A 40 -3.41 5.29 -8.71
C ARG A 40 -2.36 4.95 -9.77
N GLU A 41 -1.18 5.55 -9.66
CA GLU A 41 -0.10 5.38 -10.63
C GLU A 41 0.56 3.99 -10.53
N HIS A 42 0.76 3.48 -9.32
CA HIS A 42 1.53 2.26 -9.08
C HIS A 42 0.68 1.04 -8.70
N GLY A 43 -0.65 1.21 -8.60
CA GLY A 43 -1.60 0.12 -8.36
C GLY A 43 -1.59 -0.96 -9.44
N GLU A 44 -1.07 -0.66 -10.64
CA GLU A 44 -0.86 -1.63 -11.71
C GLU A 44 0.12 -2.76 -11.34
N ALA A 45 0.92 -2.61 -10.28
CA ALA A 45 1.75 -3.70 -9.74
C ALA A 45 0.94 -4.98 -9.48
N LEU A 46 -0.34 -4.83 -9.12
CA LEU A 46 -1.27 -5.95 -8.93
C LEU A 46 -1.45 -6.79 -10.20
N ARG A 47 -1.48 -6.17 -11.39
CA ARG A 47 -1.58 -6.91 -12.67
C ARG A 47 -0.34 -7.75 -12.95
N ALA A 48 0.80 -7.37 -12.40
CA ALA A 48 2.05 -8.12 -12.50
C ALA A 48 2.14 -9.26 -11.47
N GLY A 49 1.09 -9.52 -10.69
CA GLY A 49 1.06 -10.59 -9.69
C GLY A 49 1.72 -10.22 -8.36
N VAL A 50 1.93 -8.93 -8.10
CA VAL A 50 2.58 -8.46 -6.87
C VAL A 50 1.54 -7.99 -5.87
N ASP A 51 1.59 -8.53 -4.64
CA ASP A 51 0.68 -8.13 -3.56
C ASP A 51 0.89 -6.63 -3.19
N LEU A 52 -0.19 -5.89 -3.00
CA LEU A 52 -0.16 -4.46 -2.71
C LEU A 52 -0.67 -4.14 -1.29
N PHE A 53 0.09 -3.33 -0.57
CA PHE A 53 -0.23 -2.86 0.78
C PHE A 53 -0.38 -1.33 0.76
N PRO A 54 -1.59 -0.81 0.53
CA PRO A 54 -1.82 0.62 0.57
C PRO A 54 -1.80 1.14 2.00
N ILE A 55 -0.96 2.13 2.28
CA ILE A 55 -1.03 2.91 3.53
C ILE A 55 -2.07 4.00 3.40
N SER A 56 -2.24 4.57 2.20
CA SER A 56 -3.17 5.66 1.93
C SER A 56 -4.62 5.17 1.75
N ILE A 57 -5.16 4.43 2.72
CA ILE A 57 -6.47 3.75 2.58
C ILE A 57 -7.64 4.68 2.29
N GLY A 58 -7.54 5.96 2.63
CA GLY A 58 -8.55 6.96 2.28
C GLY A 58 -8.73 7.12 0.76
N ALA A 59 -7.75 6.71 -0.04
CA ALA A 59 -7.86 6.65 -1.50
C ALA A 59 -8.88 5.60 -1.96
N LEU A 60 -9.13 4.58 -1.15
CA LEU A 60 -10.10 3.52 -1.46
C LEU A 60 -11.57 3.99 -1.31
N ALA A 61 -11.82 5.18 -0.75
CA ALA A 61 -13.17 5.78 -0.81
C ALA A 61 -13.55 6.23 -2.23
N ASP A 62 -12.58 6.46 -3.12
CA ASP A 62 -12.86 6.58 -4.54
C ASP A 62 -13.20 5.20 -5.09
N ARG A 63 -14.51 4.98 -5.33
CA ARG A 63 -15.04 3.72 -5.84
C ARG A 63 -14.45 3.32 -7.18
N THR A 64 -14.14 4.29 -8.06
CA THR A 64 -13.55 4.01 -9.37
C THR A 64 -12.14 3.46 -9.21
N LEU A 65 -11.36 4.06 -8.31
CA LEU A 65 -10.02 3.57 -7.99
C LEU A 65 -10.07 2.18 -7.34
N LEU A 66 -10.98 1.97 -6.38
CA LEU A 66 -11.15 0.68 -5.73
C LEU A 66 -11.49 -0.43 -6.73
N GLU A 67 -12.45 -0.19 -7.62
CA GLU A 67 -12.86 -1.15 -8.65
C GLU A 67 -11.68 -1.47 -9.60
N ALA A 68 -10.95 -0.45 -10.06
CA ALA A 68 -9.77 -0.64 -10.91
C ALA A 68 -8.68 -1.49 -10.22
N LEU A 69 -8.43 -1.26 -8.92
CA LEU A 69 -7.46 -2.03 -8.15
C LEU A 69 -7.91 -3.48 -7.94
N LEU A 70 -9.20 -3.71 -7.66
CA LEU A 70 -9.74 -5.06 -7.53
C LEU A 70 -9.66 -5.85 -8.85
N ASP A 71 -9.91 -5.19 -9.99
CA ASP A 71 -9.76 -5.80 -11.30
C ASP A 71 -8.29 -6.10 -11.63
N ALA A 72 -7.38 -5.18 -11.30
CA ALA A 72 -5.95 -5.41 -11.43
C ALA A 72 -5.48 -6.62 -10.60
N ALA A 73 -5.96 -6.73 -9.35
CA ALA A 73 -5.68 -7.85 -8.47
C ALA A 73 -6.19 -9.19 -9.03
N ARG A 74 -7.41 -9.21 -9.57
CA ARG A 74 -7.97 -10.41 -10.23
C ARG A 74 -7.15 -10.83 -11.45
N VAL A 75 -6.73 -9.88 -12.28
CA VAL A 75 -5.97 -10.17 -13.51
C VAL A 75 -4.59 -10.73 -13.21
N GLY A 76 -3.92 -10.21 -12.17
CA GLY A 76 -2.59 -10.70 -11.80
C GLY A 76 -2.58 -11.84 -10.78
N ASP A 77 -3.73 -12.33 -10.32
CA ASP A 77 -3.83 -13.27 -9.18
C ASP A 77 -3.10 -12.76 -7.92
N ALA A 78 -3.20 -11.45 -7.67
CA ALA A 78 -2.58 -10.75 -6.56
C ALA A 78 -3.61 -10.31 -5.51
N ARG A 79 -3.14 -9.86 -4.35
CA ARG A 79 -4.01 -9.38 -3.26
C ARG A 79 -3.69 -7.96 -2.84
N ILE A 80 -4.75 -7.22 -2.52
CA ILE A 80 -4.66 -5.96 -1.78
C ILE A 80 -4.84 -6.27 -0.31
N LYS A 81 -3.86 -5.90 0.53
CA LYS A 81 -3.87 -6.17 1.96
C LYS A 81 -3.88 -4.87 2.75
N ILE A 82 -4.93 -4.67 3.52
CA ILE A 82 -5.07 -3.51 4.42
C ILE A 82 -4.47 -3.90 5.77
N VAL A 83 -3.43 -3.17 6.21
CA VAL A 83 -2.76 -3.39 7.51
C VAL A 83 -3.51 -2.70 8.64
N SER A 84 -3.59 -3.36 9.81
CA SER A 84 -4.34 -2.89 10.98
C SER A 84 -3.87 -1.54 11.56
N GLY A 85 -2.68 -1.05 11.20
CA GLY A 85 -2.26 0.32 11.52
C GLY A 85 -3.16 1.40 10.90
N ALA A 86 -3.93 1.03 9.88
CA ALA A 86 -4.91 1.89 9.23
C ALA A 86 -6.29 1.88 9.91
N ILE A 87 -6.50 1.17 11.04
CA ILE A 87 -7.80 1.16 11.74
C ILE A 87 -8.27 2.58 12.08
N GLY A 88 -7.39 3.47 12.56
CA GLY A 88 -7.78 4.86 12.83
C GLY A 88 -8.19 5.64 11.58
N ALA A 89 -7.60 5.33 10.42
CA ALA A 89 -8.02 5.90 9.14
C ALA A 89 -9.28 5.22 8.58
N LEU A 90 -9.51 3.94 8.90
CA LEU A 90 -10.69 3.18 8.54
C LEU A 90 -11.90 3.68 9.34
N ASP A 91 -11.74 3.94 10.64
CA ASP A 91 -12.73 4.58 11.50
C ASP A 91 -13.11 5.97 10.96
N ALA A 92 -12.11 6.77 10.58
CA ALA A 92 -12.34 8.08 9.97
C ALA A 92 -13.04 7.99 8.60
N LEU A 93 -12.71 6.99 7.78
CA LEU A 93 -13.34 6.77 6.48
C LEU A 93 -14.78 6.27 6.63
N VAL A 94 -15.03 5.35 7.57
CA VAL A 94 -16.38 4.87 7.91
C VAL A 94 -17.24 6.03 8.43
N HIS A 95 -16.70 6.91 9.27
CA HIS A 95 -17.38 8.14 9.67
C HIS A 95 -17.73 9.04 8.48
N ALA A 96 -16.78 9.24 7.55
CA ALA A 96 -16.98 10.09 6.38
C ALA A 96 -17.98 9.50 5.36
N VAL A 97 -18.01 8.18 5.21
CA VAL A 97 -18.83 7.49 4.21
C VAL A 97 -20.23 7.16 4.73
N LEU A 98 -20.38 6.84 6.02
CA LEU A 98 -21.68 6.42 6.60
C LEU A 98 -22.35 7.48 7.49
N GLY A 99 -21.65 8.55 7.89
CA GLY A 99 -22.21 9.58 8.78
C GLY A 99 -22.56 9.08 10.19
N ILE A 100 -22.11 7.88 10.58
CA ILE A 100 -22.42 7.27 11.87
C ILE A 100 -21.34 7.66 12.89
N CYS A 101 -21.75 8.38 13.94
CA CYS A 101 -20.91 8.70 15.09
C CYS A 101 -21.01 7.58 16.13
N TYR A 102 -20.01 6.70 16.22
CA TYR A 102 -19.97 5.62 17.22
C TYR A 102 -19.66 6.11 18.65
N TRP A 103 -19.30 7.38 18.83
CA TRP A 103 -19.05 8.00 20.14
C TRP A 103 -20.32 8.13 21.02
N CYS A 104 -21.51 7.89 20.47
CA CYS A 104 -22.77 7.90 21.21
C CYS A 104 -23.23 6.51 21.67
N TRP A 105 -22.41 5.46 21.51
CA TRP A 105 -22.69 4.12 22.05
C TRP A 105 -21.97 3.90 23.37
N ARG A 106 -22.28 4.76 24.35
CA ARG A 106 -22.11 4.46 25.77
C ARG A 106 -23.21 5.13 26.59
#